data_AF-A0A6J5AJC3-F1
#
_entry.id   AF-A0A6J5AJC3-F1
#
_cell.length_a   1.000
_cell.length_b   1.000
_cell.length_c   1.000
_cell.angle_alpha   90.00
_cell.angle_beta   90.00
_cell.angle_gamma   90.00
#
_symmetry.space_group_name_H-M   'P 1'
#
loop_
_entity.id
_entity.type
_entity.pdbx_description
1 polymer ?
#
loop_
_entity_poly.entity_id
_entity_poly.type
_entity_poly.pdbx_seq_one_letter_code
_entity_poly.pdbx_strand_id
1 'polypeptide(L)'
;MRALLSRLSLAAASALLFLPFGASAQNAAAQQEIEAAMKAAYAAAQEGPADVKLGDQAVVHLPESMFFVPRIQADRLMAAYGNGKDPSLLGVVMPKGDDDDWVITVNFDKAGYIKDDDAKNWNVNELLDSLRDGTEESNVERKKRGFPELVMDGWVEAPKYDSNTQRLVWSVAVKHKGEAANDNPTVNYNTYALGRDGYITLDLITQKNLVPKDKTAVLTLLDNLKYVEGKRYADFNSSTDKVAEYGLAALVAGVAAKKLGLFAVIAAFLAKFAKVGILAAAALGGGLWKRFRGKKAEQQQP
;
A
#
# COMPACT_ATOMS: atom_id res chain seq x y z
N MET A 1 -31.37 -11.90 -7.13
CA MET A 1 -30.59 -11.20 -6.09
C MET A 1 -29.33 -12.00 -5.81
N ARG A 2 -28.22 -11.69 -6.48
CA ARG A 2 -26.92 -12.30 -6.23
C ARG A 2 -26.11 -11.32 -5.37
N ALA A 3 -25.86 -11.70 -4.12
CA ALA A 3 -24.97 -10.97 -3.24
C ALA A 3 -23.53 -11.09 -3.78
N LEU A 4 -23.02 -10.00 -4.34
CA LEU A 4 -21.58 -9.85 -4.58
C LEU A 4 -20.91 -9.67 -3.22
N LEU A 5 -20.25 -10.72 -2.77
CA LEU A 5 -19.28 -10.67 -1.67
C LEU A 5 -18.08 -9.85 -2.16
N SER A 6 -18.06 -8.57 -1.82
CA SER A 6 -16.89 -7.70 -1.93
C SER A 6 -15.83 -8.21 -0.94
N ARG A 7 -14.93 -9.07 -1.43
CA ARG A 7 -13.67 -9.37 -0.74
C ARG A 7 -12.80 -8.12 -0.84
N LEU A 8 -12.98 -7.22 0.12
CA LEU A 8 -12.09 -6.11 0.37
C LEU A 8 -10.88 -6.66 1.12
N SER A 9 -9.79 -6.89 0.40
CA SER A 9 -8.47 -7.04 0.99
C SER A 9 -8.20 -5.77 1.78
N LEU A 10 -8.28 -5.87 3.10
CA LEU A 10 -7.77 -4.84 3.98
C LEU A 10 -6.25 -4.98 3.88
N ALA A 11 -5.60 -4.25 2.98
CA ALA A 11 -4.17 -4.05 3.03
C ALA A 11 -3.88 -3.18 4.26
N ALA A 12 -4.00 -3.80 5.44
CA ALA A 12 -3.44 -3.26 6.65
C ALA A 12 -1.94 -3.36 6.47
N ALA A 13 -1.27 -2.21 6.32
CA ALA A 13 0.16 -2.12 6.53
C ALA A 13 0.41 -2.67 7.94
N SER A 14 0.78 -3.95 8.00
CA SER A 14 1.07 -4.64 9.24
C SER A 14 2.40 -4.09 9.69
N ALA A 15 2.36 -3.10 10.57
CA ALA A 15 3.54 -2.63 11.27
C ALA A 15 4.07 -3.80 12.11
N LEU A 16 5.04 -4.50 11.53
CA LEU A 16 5.79 -5.59 12.14
C LEU A 16 6.59 -5.02 13.30
N LEU A 17 6.41 -5.58 14.49
CA LEU A 17 7.32 -5.38 15.60
C LEU A 17 7.50 -6.71 16.31
N PHE A 18 8.71 -7.25 16.23
CA PHE A 18 9.18 -8.34 17.08
C PHE A 18 9.68 -7.73 18.37
N LEU A 19 9.05 -8.03 19.52
CA LEU A 19 9.75 -7.97 20.80
C LEU A 19 9.21 -8.97 21.83
N PRO A 20 10.07 -9.43 22.77
CA PRO A 20 9.77 -10.51 23.69
C PRO A 20 9.25 -9.96 25.03
N PHE A 21 8.08 -10.42 25.49
CA PHE A 21 7.70 -10.29 26.89
C PHE A 21 7.01 -11.56 27.42
N GLY A 22 7.71 -12.23 28.35
CA GLY A 22 7.15 -12.96 29.49
C GLY A 22 6.24 -14.17 29.23
N ALA A 23 6.80 -15.30 28.75
CA ALA A 23 6.21 -16.64 28.93
C ALA A 23 7.24 -17.71 28.53
N SER A 24 8.04 -18.28 29.44
CA SER A 24 9.16 -19.16 29.02
C SER A 24 8.72 -20.40 28.22
N ALA A 25 7.51 -20.94 28.44
CA ALA A 25 6.97 -22.07 27.68
C ALA A 25 6.25 -21.65 26.37
N GLN A 26 5.53 -20.52 26.37
CA GLN A 26 4.88 -19.98 25.17
C GLN A 26 5.93 -19.39 24.20
N ASN A 27 7.03 -18.86 24.74
CA ASN A 27 8.21 -18.44 24.01
C ASN A 27 8.98 -19.64 23.46
N ALA A 28 9.13 -20.75 24.22
CA ALA A 28 9.82 -21.93 23.70
C ALA A 28 9.07 -22.59 22.54
N ALA A 29 7.74 -22.75 22.64
CA ALA A 29 6.94 -23.32 21.57
C ALA A 29 6.88 -22.37 20.34
N ALA A 30 6.74 -21.05 20.56
CA ALA A 30 6.80 -20.08 19.48
C ALA A 30 8.18 -20.05 18.80
N GLN A 31 9.25 -20.11 19.59
CA GLN A 31 10.63 -20.18 19.09
C GLN A 31 10.86 -21.46 18.28
N GLN A 32 10.38 -22.60 18.76
CA GLN A 32 10.43 -23.87 18.03
C GLN A 32 9.65 -23.81 16.72
N GLU A 33 8.48 -23.16 16.70
CA GLU A 33 7.71 -22.99 15.46
C GLU A 33 8.42 -22.03 14.49
N ILE A 34 9.02 -20.95 14.98
CA ILE A 34 9.85 -20.05 14.15
C ILE A 34 11.02 -20.82 13.55
N GLU A 35 11.76 -21.59 14.34
CA GLU A 35 12.88 -22.40 13.85
C GLU A 35 12.43 -23.45 12.82
N ALA A 36 11.31 -24.13 13.09
CA ALA A 36 10.75 -25.12 12.18
C ALA A 36 10.21 -24.49 10.89
N ALA A 37 9.60 -23.31 10.96
CA ALA A 37 9.12 -22.56 9.82
C ALA A 37 10.29 -22.03 8.97
N MET A 38 11.34 -21.49 9.61
CA MET A 38 12.57 -21.06 8.94
C MET A 38 13.27 -22.23 8.23
N LYS A 39 13.41 -23.37 8.91
CA LYS A 39 13.97 -24.58 8.28
C LYS A 39 13.15 -25.04 7.07
N ALA A 40 11.82 -25.01 7.19
CA ALA A 40 10.92 -25.36 6.08
C ALA A 40 11.01 -24.34 4.93
N ALA A 41 11.14 -23.06 5.25
CA ALA A 41 11.33 -21.97 4.28
C ALA A 41 12.62 -22.17 3.48
N TYR A 42 13.76 -22.36 4.16
CA TYR A 42 15.04 -22.63 3.49
C TYR A 42 15.01 -23.92 2.65
N ALA A 43 14.41 -24.99 3.16
CA ALA A 43 14.32 -26.25 2.43
C ALA A 43 13.48 -26.16 1.14
N ALA A 44 12.52 -25.21 1.08
CA ALA A 44 11.67 -24.99 -0.08
C ALA A 44 12.11 -23.79 -0.94
N ALA A 45 13.14 -23.06 -0.51
CA ALA A 45 13.54 -21.83 -1.16
C ALA A 45 14.14 -22.10 -2.54
N GLN A 46 13.79 -21.24 -3.49
CA GLN A 46 14.49 -21.15 -4.76
C GLN A 46 15.70 -20.23 -4.58
N GLU A 47 16.88 -20.75 -4.84
CA GLU A 47 18.11 -19.98 -4.81
C GLU A 47 18.24 -19.14 -6.07
N GLY A 48 18.63 -17.86 -5.92
CA GLY A 48 19.13 -17.10 -7.05
C GLY A 48 20.52 -17.58 -7.48
N PRO A 49 20.91 -17.35 -8.76
CA PRO A 49 20.15 -16.66 -9.79
C PRO A 49 19.03 -17.53 -10.36
N ALA A 50 17.80 -17.00 -10.42
CA ALA A 50 16.65 -17.76 -10.91
C ALA A 50 15.48 -16.90 -11.36
N ASP A 51 14.67 -17.42 -12.28
CA ASP A 51 13.40 -16.81 -12.67
C ASP A 51 12.29 -17.29 -11.75
N VAL A 52 11.72 -16.34 -10.99
CA VAL A 52 10.59 -16.59 -10.09
C VAL A 52 9.32 -16.06 -10.75
N LYS A 53 8.34 -16.93 -10.97
CA LYS A 53 7.01 -16.54 -11.47
C LYS A 53 6.16 -15.95 -10.34
N LEU A 54 5.63 -14.76 -10.54
CA LEU A 54 4.72 -14.07 -9.63
C LEU A 54 3.29 -14.20 -10.17
N GLY A 55 2.71 -15.38 -9.93
CA GLY A 55 1.39 -15.74 -10.45
C GLY A 55 1.35 -15.76 -11.99
N ASP A 56 0.28 -15.23 -12.56
CA ASP A 56 0.12 -15.00 -14.01
C ASP A 56 0.55 -13.59 -14.45
N GLN A 57 1.19 -12.82 -13.55
CA GLN A 57 1.38 -11.37 -13.72
C GLN A 57 2.79 -11.01 -14.18
N ALA A 58 3.81 -11.56 -13.53
CA ALA A 58 5.18 -11.15 -13.75
C ALA A 58 6.18 -12.29 -13.52
N VAL A 59 7.41 -12.05 -13.94
CA VAL A 59 8.60 -12.80 -13.55
C VAL A 59 9.54 -11.81 -12.87
N VAL A 60 10.17 -12.23 -11.78
CA VAL A 60 11.31 -11.51 -11.20
C VAL A 60 12.57 -12.35 -11.37
N HIS A 61 13.62 -11.73 -11.93
CA HIS A 61 14.94 -12.34 -12.03
C HIS A 61 15.63 -12.19 -10.67
N LEU A 62 15.55 -13.23 -9.84
CA LEU A 62 16.11 -13.28 -8.50
C LEU A 62 17.64 -13.24 -8.56
N PRO A 63 18.32 -12.29 -7.91
CA PRO A 63 19.79 -12.22 -7.87
C PRO A 63 20.42 -13.37 -7.07
N GLU A 64 21.69 -13.68 -7.36
CA GLU A 64 22.47 -14.73 -6.66
C GLU A 64 22.52 -14.57 -5.13
N SER A 65 22.46 -13.33 -4.63
CA SER A 65 22.52 -12.99 -3.21
C SER A 65 21.20 -13.22 -2.45
N MET A 66 20.18 -13.81 -3.08
CA MET A 66 18.84 -13.93 -2.48
C MET A 66 18.24 -15.33 -2.62
N PHE A 67 17.33 -15.64 -1.70
CA PHE A 67 16.42 -16.77 -1.73
C PHE A 67 14.99 -16.30 -1.93
N PHE A 68 14.20 -17.00 -2.74
CA PHE A 68 12.74 -16.83 -2.78
C PHE A 68 12.04 -18.01 -2.12
N VAL A 69 11.30 -17.75 -1.06
CA VAL A 69 10.48 -18.75 -0.37
C VAL A 69 9.07 -18.70 -0.94
N PRO A 70 8.56 -19.81 -1.49
CA PRO A 70 7.22 -19.85 -2.08
C PRO A 70 6.13 -19.71 -1.02
N ARG A 71 4.96 -19.27 -1.49
CA ARG A 71 3.79 -18.92 -0.67
C ARG A 71 3.51 -19.82 0.53
N ILE A 72 3.47 -21.15 0.37
CA ILE A 72 3.04 -22.06 1.45
C ILE A 72 3.96 -21.91 2.68
N GLN A 73 5.27 -21.86 2.46
CA GLN A 73 6.26 -21.73 3.50
C GLN A 73 6.37 -20.28 3.96
N ALA A 74 6.24 -19.32 3.06
CA ALA A 74 6.17 -17.90 3.39
C ALA A 74 4.99 -17.60 4.34
N ASP A 75 3.78 -18.09 4.04
CA ASP A 75 2.59 -17.94 4.90
C ASP A 75 2.84 -18.52 6.30
N ARG A 76 3.45 -19.72 6.39
CA ARG A 76 3.79 -20.33 7.68
C ARG A 76 4.82 -19.50 8.43
N LEU A 77 5.85 -19.03 7.73
CA LEU A 77 6.91 -18.23 8.33
C LEU A 77 6.38 -16.91 8.89
N MET A 78 5.59 -16.20 8.09
CA MET A 78 4.95 -14.96 8.51
C MET A 78 4.03 -15.19 9.71
N ALA A 79 3.26 -16.29 9.72
CA ALA A 79 2.40 -16.67 10.84
C ALA A 79 3.17 -17.04 12.12
N ALA A 80 4.29 -17.77 12.00
CA ALA A 80 5.16 -18.10 13.13
C ALA A 80 5.70 -16.83 13.81
N TYR A 81 5.95 -15.81 13.00
CA TYR A 81 6.33 -14.47 13.42
C TYR A 81 5.15 -13.55 13.82
N GLY A 82 3.95 -14.10 13.96
CA GLY A 82 2.78 -13.41 14.50
C GLY A 82 1.93 -12.64 13.48
N ASN A 83 2.24 -12.75 12.18
CA ASN A 83 1.45 -12.11 11.13
C ASN A 83 0.17 -12.91 10.80
N GLY A 84 -0.84 -12.21 10.29
CA GLY A 84 -2.07 -12.83 9.80
C GLY A 84 -1.89 -13.48 8.43
N LYS A 85 -2.90 -14.25 7.99
CA LYS A 85 -2.94 -14.74 6.61
C LYS A 85 -3.18 -13.59 5.65
N ASP A 86 -2.38 -13.52 4.61
CA ASP A 86 -2.58 -12.57 3.51
C ASP A 86 -2.92 -13.32 2.21
N PRO A 87 -4.15 -13.16 1.67
CA PRO A 87 -4.53 -13.79 0.42
C PRO A 87 -3.73 -13.30 -0.79
N SER A 88 -3.13 -12.11 -0.76
CA SER A 88 -2.33 -11.57 -1.88
C SER A 88 -0.88 -12.02 -1.87
N LEU A 89 -0.39 -12.64 -0.78
CA LEU A 89 0.99 -13.11 -0.67
C LEU A 89 1.32 -14.16 -1.75
N LEU A 90 2.43 -13.94 -2.44
CA LEU A 90 3.02 -14.85 -3.43
C LEU A 90 4.26 -15.56 -2.89
N GLY A 91 5.00 -14.92 -1.99
CA GLY A 91 6.19 -15.47 -1.34
C GLY A 91 6.95 -14.41 -0.55
N VAL A 92 8.12 -14.78 -0.04
CA VAL A 92 9.07 -13.84 0.59
C VAL A 92 10.46 -13.99 -0.01
N VAL A 93 11.19 -12.88 -0.12
CA VAL A 93 12.61 -12.88 -0.47
C VAL A 93 13.43 -12.64 0.80
N MET A 94 14.51 -13.40 0.97
CA MET A 94 15.44 -13.30 2.09
C MET A 94 16.88 -13.22 1.55
N PRO A 95 17.80 -12.57 2.29
CA PRO A 95 19.21 -12.54 1.92
C PRO A 95 19.89 -13.90 2.09
N LYS A 96 20.98 -14.13 1.35
CA LYS A 96 21.92 -15.23 1.63
C LYS A 96 23.05 -14.84 2.59
N GLY A 97 23.29 -13.54 2.82
CA GLY A 97 24.37 -13.06 3.67
C GLY A 97 24.05 -13.26 5.15
N ASP A 98 24.99 -13.83 5.90
CA ASP A 98 24.82 -14.12 7.34
C ASP A 98 24.64 -12.86 8.20
N ASP A 99 25.12 -11.71 7.73
CA ASP A 99 25.02 -10.39 8.41
C ASP A 99 23.83 -9.55 7.91
N ASP A 100 22.99 -10.09 7.02
CA ASP A 100 21.82 -9.41 6.47
C ASP A 100 20.55 -9.92 7.17
N ASP A 101 19.89 -9.03 7.91
CA ASP A 101 18.65 -9.33 8.64
C ASP A 101 17.50 -8.48 8.09
N TRP A 102 17.01 -8.89 6.92
CA TRP A 102 15.85 -8.29 6.28
C TRP A 102 14.99 -9.34 5.57
N VAL A 103 13.72 -9.01 5.37
CA VAL A 103 12.79 -9.82 4.57
C VAL A 103 11.99 -8.91 3.65
N ILE A 104 11.69 -9.39 2.44
CA ILE A 104 10.84 -8.68 1.49
C ILE A 104 9.60 -9.53 1.23
N THR A 105 8.42 -9.04 1.57
CA THR A 105 7.17 -9.71 1.17
C THR A 105 6.86 -9.40 -0.28
N VAL A 106 6.43 -10.42 -1.03
CA VAL A 106 6.03 -10.30 -2.43
C VAL A 106 4.55 -10.59 -2.55
N ASN A 107 3.76 -9.59 -2.91
CA ASN A 107 2.31 -9.70 -2.99
C ASN A 107 1.80 -9.27 -4.37
N PHE A 108 0.62 -9.76 -4.75
CA PHE A 108 -0.12 -9.24 -5.90
C PHE A 108 -1.56 -8.91 -5.54
N ASP A 109 -1.90 -7.63 -5.65
CA ASP A 109 -3.25 -7.13 -5.42
C ASP A 109 -3.95 -6.88 -6.76
N LYS A 110 -4.98 -7.69 -7.04
CA LYS A 110 -5.82 -7.59 -8.25
C LYS A 110 -6.84 -6.45 -8.13
N ALA A 111 -6.33 -5.23 -7.98
CA ALA A 111 -7.13 -4.01 -7.80
C ALA A 111 -7.85 -3.55 -9.09
N GLY A 112 -7.34 -3.96 -10.26
CA GLY A 112 -7.58 -3.29 -11.53
C GLY A 112 -6.53 -2.21 -11.80
N TYR A 113 -6.67 -1.53 -12.94
CA TYR A 113 -5.77 -0.47 -13.36
C TYR A 113 -5.83 0.72 -12.38
N ILE A 114 -4.70 1.00 -11.72
CA ILE A 114 -4.56 2.15 -10.81
C ILE A 114 -4.26 3.39 -11.62
N LYS A 115 -5.06 4.45 -11.50
CA LYS A 115 -4.71 5.76 -12.10
C LYS A 115 -3.61 6.45 -11.29
N ASP A 116 -2.68 7.09 -11.99
CA ASP A 116 -1.49 7.72 -11.42
C ASP A 116 -1.51 9.26 -11.49
N ASP A 117 -2.64 9.85 -11.90
CA ASP A 117 -2.79 11.28 -12.12
C ASP A 117 -2.73 12.10 -10.82
N ASP A 118 -3.08 11.49 -9.68
CA ASP A 118 -3.05 12.13 -8.36
C ASP A 118 -1.63 12.33 -7.81
N ALA A 119 -0.65 11.52 -8.22
CA ALA A 119 0.75 11.66 -7.76
C ALA A 119 1.38 13.01 -8.14
N LYS A 120 0.85 13.70 -9.16
CA LYS A 120 1.31 15.04 -9.55
C LYS A 120 0.95 16.13 -8.55
N ASN A 121 -0.08 15.90 -7.72
CA ASN A 121 -0.70 16.92 -6.88
C ASN A 121 -0.94 16.46 -5.44
N TRP A 122 -0.48 15.27 -5.05
CA TRP A 122 -0.67 14.77 -3.70
C TRP A 122 0.04 15.65 -2.66
N ASN A 123 -0.49 15.67 -1.43
CA ASN A 123 0.15 16.36 -0.33
C ASN A 123 0.78 15.34 0.60
N VAL A 124 2.11 15.25 0.59
CA VAL A 124 2.88 14.29 1.38
C VAL A 124 2.61 14.40 2.89
N ASN A 125 2.28 15.60 3.38
CA ASN A 125 1.92 15.78 4.79
C ASN A 125 0.53 15.21 5.09
N GLU A 126 -0.45 15.45 4.21
CA GLU A 126 -1.80 14.86 4.35
C GLU A 126 -1.77 13.32 4.25
N LEU A 127 -0.87 12.76 3.42
CA LEU A 127 -0.65 11.32 3.36
C LEU A 127 -0.08 10.77 4.68
N LEU A 128 0.86 11.49 5.30
CA LEU A 128 1.42 11.10 6.60
C LEU A 128 0.39 11.17 7.71
N ASP A 129 -0.44 12.22 7.70
CA ASP A 129 -1.53 12.38 8.67
C ASP A 129 -2.57 11.26 8.52
N SER A 130 -2.90 10.87 7.28
CA SER A 130 -3.77 9.71 7.03
C SER A 130 -3.19 8.40 7.59
N LEU A 131 -1.87 8.21 7.46
CA LEU A 131 -1.18 7.05 8.03
C LEU A 131 -1.15 7.07 9.57
N ARG A 132 -1.03 8.26 10.17
CA ARG A 132 -1.15 8.44 11.63
C ARG A 132 -2.55 8.05 12.10
N ASP A 133 -3.59 8.58 11.45
CA ASP A 133 -4.99 8.27 11.76
C ASP A 133 -5.26 6.76 11.65
N GLY A 134 -4.80 6.11 10.57
CA GLY A 134 -4.93 4.66 10.40
C GLY A 134 -4.19 3.86 11.49
N THR A 135 -3.04 4.36 11.96
CA THR A 135 -2.30 3.75 13.08
C THR A 135 -3.08 3.86 14.39
N GLU A 136 -3.68 5.02 14.67
CA GLU A 136 -4.54 5.22 15.84
C GLU A 136 -5.78 4.32 15.81
N GLU A 137 -6.41 4.16 14.64
CA GLU A 137 -7.54 3.24 14.48
C GLU A 137 -7.13 1.78 14.73
N SER A 138 -5.97 1.36 14.19
CA SER A 138 -5.42 0.02 14.38
C SER A 138 -5.08 -0.27 15.86
N ASN A 139 -4.62 0.75 16.60
CA ASN A 139 -4.29 0.63 18.02
C ASN A 139 -5.48 0.19 18.90
N VAL A 140 -6.72 0.49 18.49
CA VAL A 140 -7.93 0.04 19.20
C VAL A 140 -7.96 -1.49 19.30
N GLU A 141 -7.68 -2.18 18.19
CA GLU A 141 -7.68 -3.64 18.15
C GLU A 141 -6.41 -4.23 18.77
N ARG A 142 -5.26 -3.58 18.57
CA ARG A 142 -3.99 -3.98 19.23
C ARG A 142 -4.15 -4.02 20.74
N LYS A 143 -4.72 -2.96 21.33
CA LYS A 143 -4.98 -2.86 22.77
C LYS A 143 -5.93 -3.94 23.26
N LYS A 144 -7.03 -4.21 22.54
CA LYS A 144 -7.97 -5.29 22.89
C LYS A 144 -7.29 -6.67 22.93
N ARG A 145 -6.31 -6.89 22.07
CA ARG A 145 -5.53 -8.13 21.96
C ARG A 145 -4.29 -8.16 22.86
N GLY A 146 -4.09 -7.15 23.71
CA GLY A 146 -2.95 -7.08 24.64
C GLY A 146 -1.62 -6.66 23.99
N PHE A 147 -1.63 -6.17 22.75
CA PHE A 147 -0.44 -5.63 22.10
C PHE A 147 -0.22 -4.16 22.45
N PRO A 148 1.05 -3.71 22.58
CA PRO A 148 1.35 -2.29 22.74
C PRO A 148 0.84 -1.45 21.57
N GLU A 149 0.41 -0.23 21.88
CA GLU A 149 0.06 0.79 20.90
C GLU A 149 1.30 1.22 20.10
N LEU A 150 1.05 1.63 18.86
CA LEU A 150 2.04 2.14 17.92
C LEU A 150 1.88 3.63 17.70
N VAL A 151 2.98 4.30 17.39
CA VAL A 151 3.00 5.68 16.94
C VAL A 151 3.85 5.77 15.68
N MET A 152 3.32 6.47 14.68
CA MET A 152 4.04 6.79 13.44
C MET A 152 5.05 7.91 13.72
N ASP A 153 6.34 7.62 13.60
CA ASP A 153 7.43 8.58 13.86
C ASP A 153 7.55 9.61 12.73
N GLY A 154 7.31 9.17 11.48
CA GLY A 154 7.35 10.01 10.28
C GLY A 154 7.87 9.26 9.06
N TRP A 155 8.06 10.01 7.96
CA TRP A 155 8.71 9.50 6.76
C TRP A 155 10.19 9.18 7.05
N VAL A 156 10.60 7.98 6.71
CA VAL A 156 12.00 7.64 6.46
C VAL A 156 12.35 8.02 5.02
N GLU A 157 11.43 7.74 4.09
CA GLU A 157 11.47 8.22 2.73
C GLU A 157 10.07 8.66 2.32
N ALA A 158 9.91 9.94 1.97
CA ALA A 158 8.64 10.48 1.48
C ALA A 158 8.20 9.78 0.18
N PRO A 159 6.89 9.65 -0.08
CA PRO A 159 6.36 8.98 -1.25
C PRO A 159 6.85 9.61 -2.55
N LYS A 160 7.34 8.77 -3.45
CA LYS A 160 7.82 9.13 -4.79
C LYS A 160 7.24 8.17 -5.80
N TYR A 161 6.71 8.72 -6.89
CA TYR A 161 6.23 7.97 -8.03
C TYR A 161 7.06 8.31 -9.28
N ASP A 162 7.52 7.29 -9.99
CA ASP A 162 8.15 7.42 -11.30
C ASP A 162 7.18 6.95 -12.39
N SER A 163 6.69 7.88 -13.18
CA SER A 163 5.73 7.59 -14.27
C SER A 163 6.36 6.90 -15.48
N ASN A 164 7.70 6.79 -15.58
CA ASN A 164 8.34 6.05 -16.66
C ASN A 164 8.35 4.54 -16.38
N THR A 165 8.55 4.18 -15.12
CA THR A 165 8.61 2.78 -14.67
C THR A 165 7.32 2.32 -13.97
N GLN A 166 6.39 3.25 -13.72
CA GLN A 166 5.17 3.06 -12.94
C GLN A 166 5.42 2.42 -11.58
N ARG A 167 6.43 2.96 -10.89
CA ARG A 167 6.86 2.52 -9.56
C ARG A 167 6.59 3.58 -8.54
N LEU A 168 6.03 3.16 -7.40
CA LEU A 168 5.77 3.98 -6.24
C LEU A 168 6.62 3.46 -5.07
N VAL A 169 7.29 4.37 -4.35
CA VAL A 169 8.14 4.04 -3.20
C VAL A 169 7.87 4.99 -2.06
N TRP A 170 7.75 4.47 -0.84
CA TRP A 170 7.71 5.26 0.40
C TRP A 170 8.13 4.42 1.59
N SER A 171 8.59 5.08 2.64
CA SER A 171 9.00 4.39 3.85
C SER A 171 8.65 5.18 5.09
N VAL A 172 8.15 4.48 6.09
CA VAL A 172 7.74 5.05 7.37
C VAL A 172 8.36 4.27 8.52
N ALA A 173 8.70 5.00 9.58
CA ALA A 173 9.12 4.41 10.84
C ALA A 173 7.93 4.36 11.80
N VAL A 174 7.75 3.19 12.43
CA VAL A 174 6.72 2.97 13.46
C VAL A 174 7.40 2.50 14.72
N LYS A 175 7.02 3.07 15.86
CA LYS A 175 7.58 2.71 17.18
C LYS A 175 6.47 2.45 18.18
N HIS A 176 6.80 1.84 19.33
CA HIS A 176 5.84 1.72 20.41
C HIS A 176 5.57 3.07 21.06
N LYS A 177 4.32 3.26 21.50
CA LYS A 177 3.95 4.45 22.26
C LYS A 177 4.72 4.49 23.58
N GLY A 178 5.57 5.49 23.76
CA GLY A 178 6.41 5.65 24.96
C GLY A 178 7.87 5.17 24.81
N GLU A 179 8.24 4.57 23.68
CA GLU A 179 9.65 4.33 23.34
C GLU A 179 10.43 5.63 23.09
N ALA A 180 11.73 5.60 23.35
CA ALA A 180 12.60 6.76 23.20
C ALA A 180 12.92 6.99 21.71
N ALA A 181 13.24 8.24 21.35
CA ALA A 181 13.57 8.59 19.96
C ALA A 181 14.87 7.93 19.43
N ASN A 182 15.68 7.34 20.32
CA ASN A 182 16.96 6.70 20.00
C ASN A 182 16.82 5.20 19.71
N ASP A 183 15.61 4.64 19.79
CA ASP A 183 15.38 3.26 19.41
C ASP A 183 15.55 3.12 17.89
N ASN A 184 15.96 1.93 17.44
CA ASN A 184 16.19 1.62 16.04
C ASN A 184 14.96 0.87 15.50
N PRO A 185 13.83 1.56 15.22
CA PRO A 185 12.56 0.90 14.97
C PRO A 185 12.61 0.07 13.70
N THR A 186 11.74 -0.93 13.64
CA THR A 186 11.41 -1.61 12.39
C THR A 186 10.80 -0.62 11.41
N VAL A 187 11.26 -0.72 10.17
CA VAL A 187 10.83 0.10 9.04
C VAL A 187 10.25 -0.81 7.98
N ASN A 188 9.10 -0.37 7.44
CA ASN A 188 8.60 -0.86 6.18
C ASN A 188 9.05 0.10 5.09
N TYR A 189 9.80 -0.41 4.12
CA TYR A 189 10.16 0.28 2.89
C TYR A 189 9.31 -0.30 1.76
N ASN A 190 8.20 0.38 1.49
CA ASN A 190 7.14 -0.10 0.63
C ASN A 190 7.47 0.26 -0.81
N THR A 191 7.39 -0.73 -1.71
CA THR A 191 7.63 -0.52 -3.13
C THR A 191 6.59 -1.23 -3.97
N TYR A 192 5.96 -0.48 -4.86
CA TYR A 192 4.79 -0.91 -5.62
C TYR A 192 5.12 -0.76 -7.10
N ALA A 193 4.94 -1.84 -7.86
CA ALA A 193 5.04 -1.83 -9.31
C ALA A 193 3.63 -1.96 -9.89
N LEU A 194 3.18 -0.98 -10.66
CA LEU A 194 1.85 -1.02 -11.26
C LEU A 194 1.84 -1.89 -12.51
N GLY A 195 0.77 -2.68 -12.65
CA GLY A 195 0.47 -3.49 -13.82
C GLY A 195 -0.91 -3.17 -14.37
N ARG A 196 -1.30 -3.89 -15.42
CA ARG A 196 -2.62 -3.74 -16.06
C ARG A 196 -3.78 -4.09 -15.14
N ASP A 197 -3.64 -5.19 -14.39
CA ASP A 197 -4.72 -5.80 -13.61
C ASP A 197 -4.68 -5.42 -12.11
N GLY A 198 -3.72 -4.61 -11.70
CA GLY A 198 -3.40 -4.39 -10.29
C GLY A 198 -1.96 -3.96 -10.09
N TYR A 199 -1.35 -4.37 -8.98
CA TYR A 199 0.04 -4.04 -8.67
C TYR A 199 0.71 -5.16 -7.88
N ILE A 200 2.03 -5.26 -8.03
CA ILE A 200 2.90 -6.12 -7.21
C ILE A 200 3.53 -5.24 -6.14
N THR A 201 3.50 -5.68 -4.88
CA THR A 201 4.29 -5.04 -3.82
C THR A 201 5.53 -5.87 -3.53
N LEU A 202 6.63 -5.18 -3.27
CA LEU A 202 7.85 -5.70 -2.69
C LEU A 202 8.13 -4.85 -1.45
N ASP A 203 7.69 -5.31 -0.28
CA ASP A 203 7.76 -4.53 0.95
C ASP A 203 8.92 -5.04 1.80
N LEU A 204 9.98 -4.23 1.88
CA LEU A 204 11.17 -4.53 2.65
C LEU A 204 10.96 -4.19 4.12
N ILE A 205 11.24 -5.17 4.97
CA ILE A 205 11.16 -5.10 6.42
C ILE A 205 12.58 -5.16 6.94
N THR A 206 13.03 -4.07 7.54
CA THR A 206 14.40 -3.90 8.07
C THR A 206 14.40 -2.94 9.27
N GLN A 207 15.56 -2.62 9.83
CA GLN A 207 15.73 -1.62 10.88
C GLN A 207 16.06 -0.24 10.29
N LYS A 208 15.63 0.83 10.95
CA LYS A 208 15.76 2.22 10.46
C LYS A 208 17.20 2.60 10.05
N ASN A 209 18.20 2.22 10.83
CA ASN A 209 19.61 2.49 10.54
C ASN A 209 20.17 1.68 9.35
N LEU A 210 19.54 0.55 8.99
CA LEU A 210 19.96 -0.33 7.90
C LEU A 210 19.28 0.02 6.57
N VAL A 211 18.20 0.82 6.58
CA VAL A 211 17.49 1.25 5.35
C VAL A 211 18.42 1.75 4.24
N PRO A 212 19.45 2.59 4.48
CA PRO A 212 20.36 3.02 3.42
C PRO A 212 21.11 1.88 2.71
N LYS A 213 21.40 0.78 3.43
CA LYS A 213 22.04 -0.44 2.91
C LYS A 213 20.99 -1.34 2.25
N ASP A 214 19.98 -1.74 3.02
CA ASP A 214 19.08 -2.84 2.66
C ASP A 214 18.10 -2.47 1.55
N LYS A 215 17.78 -1.19 1.37
CA LYS A 215 16.87 -0.77 0.28
C LYS A 215 17.42 -1.11 -1.11
N THR A 216 18.74 -1.26 -1.26
CA THR A 216 19.35 -1.70 -2.52
C THR A 216 18.83 -3.08 -2.94
N ALA A 217 18.51 -3.97 -1.99
CA ALA A 217 17.96 -5.29 -2.28
C ALA A 217 16.61 -5.19 -2.99
N VAL A 218 15.66 -4.44 -2.43
CA VAL A 218 14.32 -4.30 -3.01
C VAL A 218 14.34 -3.51 -4.32
N LEU A 219 15.18 -2.48 -4.44
CA LEU A 219 15.33 -1.72 -5.68
C LEU A 219 15.89 -2.60 -6.81
N THR A 220 16.84 -3.50 -6.50
CA THR A 220 17.35 -4.47 -7.47
C THR A 220 16.25 -5.44 -7.93
N LEU A 221 15.41 -5.92 -7.02
CA LEU A 221 14.27 -6.77 -7.38
C LEU A 221 13.27 -6.03 -8.26
N LEU A 222 12.97 -4.76 -7.97
CA LEU A 222 12.10 -3.95 -8.83
C LEU A 222 12.67 -3.82 -10.25
N ASP A 223 13.96 -3.56 -10.40
CA ASP A 223 14.64 -3.47 -11.70
C ASP A 223 14.58 -4.79 -12.49
N ASN A 224 14.66 -5.89 -11.77
CA ASN A 224 14.59 -7.25 -12.31
C ASN A 224 13.15 -7.77 -12.47
N LEU A 225 12.14 -7.04 -12.01
CA LEU A 225 10.73 -7.39 -12.17
C LEU A 225 10.28 -7.05 -13.59
N LYS A 226 9.67 -8.04 -14.26
CA LYS A 226 9.10 -7.91 -15.60
C LYS A 226 7.68 -8.45 -15.61
N TYR A 227 6.71 -7.57 -15.83
CA TYR A 227 5.35 -8.00 -16.16
C TYR A 227 5.38 -8.81 -17.46
N VAL A 228 4.63 -9.91 -17.48
CA VAL A 228 4.51 -10.73 -18.70
C VAL A 228 3.69 -9.98 -19.77
N GLU A 229 3.75 -10.45 -21.00
CA GLU A 229 3.03 -9.85 -22.12
C GLU A 229 1.53 -9.70 -21.82
N GLY A 230 1.00 -8.51 -22.09
CA GLY A 230 -0.40 -8.19 -21.86
C GLY A 230 -0.75 -7.85 -20.40
N LYS A 231 0.20 -7.90 -19.47
CA LYS A 231 0.02 -7.54 -18.05
C LYS A 231 0.70 -6.23 -17.66
N ARG A 232 1.45 -5.59 -18.56
CA ARG A 232 2.16 -4.34 -18.27
C ARG A 232 1.14 -3.21 -18.10
N TYR A 233 1.48 -2.21 -17.30
CA TYR A 233 0.64 -1.02 -17.12
C TYR A 233 0.24 -0.37 -18.46
N ALA A 234 1.19 -0.27 -19.39
CA ALA A 234 0.97 0.26 -20.74
C ALA A 234 0.05 -0.59 -21.63
N ASP A 235 -0.22 -1.86 -21.27
CA ASP A 235 -1.12 -2.74 -22.02
C ASP A 235 -2.60 -2.52 -21.62
N PHE A 236 -2.90 -1.51 -20.81
CA PHE A 236 -4.26 -1.16 -20.39
C PHE A 236 -5.17 -0.80 -21.56
N ASN A 237 -6.38 -1.33 -21.51
CA ASN A 237 -7.46 -1.06 -22.44
C ASN A 237 -8.69 -0.55 -21.68
N SER A 238 -8.98 0.75 -21.81
CA SER A 238 -10.11 1.41 -21.16
C SER A 238 -11.50 0.88 -21.55
N SER A 239 -11.61 0.12 -22.65
CA SER A 239 -12.88 -0.47 -23.10
C SER A 239 -13.16 -1.82 -22.45
N THR A 240 -12.15 -2.51 -21.93
CA THR A 240 -12.29 -3.89 -21.40
C THR A 240 -11.84 -4.03 -19.95
N ASP A 241 -10.89 -3.22 -19.53
CA ASP A 241 -10.19 -3.44 -18.28
C ASP A 241 -10.87 -2.72 -17.12
N LYS A 242 -10.83 -3.35 -15.96
CA LYS A 242 -11.34 -2.76 -14.73
C LYS A 242 -10.37 -1.68 -14.26
N VAL A 243 -10.87 -0.46 -14.09
CA VAL A 243 -10.17 0.62 -13.38
C VAL A 243 -10.42 0.47 -11.89
N ALA A 244 -9.37 0.61 -11.07
CA ALA A 244 -9.52 0.62 -9.63
C ALA A 244 -10.29 1.86 -9.16
N GLU A 245 -11.00 1.73 -8.04
CA GLU A 245 -11.81 2.82 -7.48
C GLU A 245 -10.98 3.93 -6.81
N TYR A 246 -9.66 3.77 -6.78
CA TYR A 246 -8.71 4.64 -6.09
C TYR A 246 -7.40 4.81 -6.87
N GLY A 247 -6.68 5.90 -6.59
CA GLY A 247 -5.38 6.25 -7.18
C GLY A 247 -4.20 6.00 -6.24
N LEU A 248 -3.01 6.53 -6.58
CA LEU A 248 -1.77 6.31 -5.83
C LEU A 248 -1.79 6.91 -4.43
N ALA A 249 -2.44 8.05 -4.23
CA ALA A 249 -2.54 8.68 -2.91
C ALA A 249 -3.22 7.75 -1.90
N ALA A 250 -4.25 7.02 -2.32
CA ALA A 250 -4.94 6.05 -1.48
C ALA A 250 -4.10 4.79 -1.19
N LEU A 251 -3.19 4.41 -2.10
CA LEU A 251 -2.24 3.34 -1.85
C LEU A 251 -1.25 3.71 -0.73
N VAL A 252 -0.79 4.96 -0.71
CA VAL A 252 0.12 5.45 0.34
C VAL A 252 -0.61 5.68 1.66
N ALA A 253 -1.77 6.34 1.63
CA ALA A 253 -2.53 6.66 2.83
C ALA A 253 -3.16 5.43 3.51
N GLY A 254 -3.25 4.31 2.79
CA GLY A 254 -4.03 3.15 3.17
C GLY A 254 -5.54 3.38 2.95
N VAL A 255 -6.30 2.28 2.88
CA VAL A 255 -7.76 2.30 2.62
C VAL A 255 -8.58 2.88 3.80
N ALA A 256 -7.91 3.43 4.83
CA ALA A 256 -8.53 4.06 6.00
C ALA A 256 -9.41 5.29 5.63
N ALA A 257 -9.28 5.83 4.42
CA ALA A 257 -10.14 6.91 3.90
C ALA A 257 -11.64 6.56 3.81
N LYS A 258 -12.06 5.32 4.12
CA LYS A 258 -13.46 4.88 4.01
C LYS A 258 -14.46 5.50 4.98
N LYS A 259 -14.04 6.20 6.04
CA LYS A 259 -14.98 6.90 6.92
C LYS A 259 -15.51 8.20 6.35
N LEU A 260 -14.84 8.78 5.35
CA LEU A 260 -15.50 9.70 4.44
C LEU A 260 -16.25 8.82 3.44
N GLY A 261 -17.50 8.45 3.77
CA GLY A 261 -18.38 7.82 2.79
C GLY A 261 -18.35 8.61 1.49
N LEU A 262 -18.55 7.97 0.34
CA LEU A 262 -18.44 8.60 -0.99
C LEU A 262 -19.12 9.98 -1.08
N PHE A 263 -20.21 10.19 -0.32
CA PHE A 263 -20.89 11.47 -0.15
C PHE A 263 -20.06 12.58 0.50
N ALA A 264 -19.21 12.30 1.48
CA ALA A 264 -18.35 13.29 2.13
C ALA A 264 -17.20 13.74 1.19
N VAL A 265 -16.65 12.83 0.39
CA VAL A 265 -15.66 13.18 -0.65
C VAL A 265 -16.32 13.99 -1.77
N ILE A 266 -17.51 13.59 -2.24
CA ILE A 266 -18.30 14.36 -3.20
C ILE A 266 -18.67 15.74 -2.62
N ALA A 267 -19.07 15.82 -1.35
CA ALA A 267 -19.40 17.08 -0.70
C ALA A 267 -18.17 17.99 -0.57
N ALA A 268 -17.01 17.47 -0.20
CA ALA A 268 -15.76 18.23 -0.14
C ALA A 268 -15.33 18.72 -1.52
N PHE A 269 -15.45 17.89 -2.56
CA PHE A 269 -15.20 18.26 -3.94
C PHE A 269 -16.18 19.36 -4.42
N LEU A 270 -17.48 19.17 -4.23
CA LEU A 270 -18.50 20.16 -4.55
C LEU A 270 -18.30 21.47 -3.77
N ALA A 271 -17.89 21.41 -2.50
CA ALA A 271 -17.58 22.58 -1.69
C ALA A 271 -16.37 23.35 -2.25
N LYS A 272 -15.32 22.64 -2.70
CA LYS A 272 -14.13 23.24 -3.33
C LYS A 272 -14.48 23.99 -4.62
N PHE A 273 -15.48 23.52 -5.37
CA PHE A 273 -15.95 24.17 -6.60
C PHE A 273 -17.23 25.00 -6.43
N ALA A 274 -17.77 25.12 -5.21
CA ALA A 274 -19.04 25.80 -4.94
C ALA A 274 -19.01 27.26 -5.39
N LYS A 275 -17.88 27.96 -5.20
CA LYS A 275 -17.73 29.35 -5.65
C LYS A 275 -17.80 29.48 -7.18
N VAL A 276 -17.21 28.54 -7.92
CA VAL A 276 -17.26 28.51 -9.40
C VAL A 276 -18.65 28.13 -9.88
N GLY A 277 -19.29 27.15 -9.24
CA GLY A 277 -20.67 26.75 -9.53
C GLY A 277 -21.69 27.86 -9.27
N ILE A 278 -21.55 28.60 -8.18
CA ILE A 278 -22.41 29.76 -7.86
C ILE A 278 -22.23 30.87 -8.89
N LEU A 279 -21.00 31.16 -9.33
CA LEU A 279 -20.75 32.17 -10.36
C LEU A 279 -21.31 31.75 -11.73
N ALA A 280 -21.17 30.48 -12.10
CA ALA A 280 -21.76 29.93 -13.32
C ALA A 280 -23.30 29.95 -13.28
N ALA A 281 -23.90 29.58 -12.14
CA ALA A 281 -25.33 29.63 -11.92
C ALA A 281 -25.88 31.07 -11.90
N ALA A 282 -25.13 32.02 -11.35
CA ALA A 282 -25.48 33.44 -11.38
C ALA A 282 -25.39 34.03 -12.79
N ALA A 283 -24.41 33.61 -13.60
CA ALA A 283 -24.30 34.01 -14.99
C ALA A 283 -25.45 33.45 -15.86
N LEU A 284 -25.80 32.17 -15.67
CA LEU A 284 -26.90 31.51 -16.37
C LEU A 284 -28.28 32.02 -15.90
N GLY A 285 -28.46 32.18 -14.59
CA GLY A 285 -29.67 32.71 -13.96
C GLY A 285 -29.89 34.20 -14.27
N GLY A 286 -28.82 35.00 -14.31
CA GLY A 286 -28.85 36.38 -14.76
C GLY A 286 -29.22 36.52 -16.23
N GLY A 287 -28.71 35.62 -17.10
CA GLY A 287 -29.08 35.56 -18.52
C GLY A 287 -30.55 35.19 -18.73
N LEU A 288 -31.06 34.21 -17.98
CA LEU A 288 -32.47 33.79 -18.04
C LEU A 288 -33.41 34.86 -17.47
N TRP A 289 -33.07 35.51 -16.35
CA TRP A 289 -33.85 36.61 -15.77
C TRP A 289 -33.93 37.79 -16.75
N LYS A 290 -32.81 38.19 -17.37
CA LYS A 290 -32.78 39.32 -18.31
C LYS A 290 -33.64 39.04 -19.56
N ARG A 291 -33.70 37.78 -20.01
CA ARG A 291 -34.54 37.33 -21.14
C ARG A 291 -36.05 37.29 -20.79
N PHE A 292 -36.42 37.04 -19.53
CA PHE A 292 -37.81 37.12 -19.08
C PHE A 292 -38.28 38.54 -18.76
N ARG A 293 -37.39 39.44 -18.31
CA ARG A 293 -37.71 40.86 -18.05
C ARG A 293 -37.79 41.71 -19.33
N GLY A 294 -36.98 41.40 -20.35
CA GLY A 294 -37.03 42.09 -21.65
C GLY A 294 -38.37 41.92 -22.37
N LYS A 295 -39.02 40.75 -22.21
CA LYS A 295 -40.36 40.50 -22.78
C LYS A 295 -41.51 41.24 -22.10
N LYS A 296 -41.32 41.78 -20.89
CA LYS A 296 -42.34 42.59 -20.19
C LYS A 296 -42.26 44.09 -20.52
N ALA A 297 -41.12 44.57 -21.01
CA ALA A 297 -40.92 45.99 -21.33
C ALA A 297 -41.44 46.37 -22.73
N GLU A 298 -41.60 45.40 -23.64
CA GLU A 298 -42.14 45.62 -25.00
C GLU A 298 -43.69 45.67 -25.06
N GLN A 299 -44.39 45.43 -23.95
CA GLN A 299 -45.86 45.48 -23.87
C GLN A 299 -46.41 46.77 -23.22
N GLN A 300 -45.57 47.77 -22.95
CA GLN A 300 -45.99 49.05 -22.39
C GLN A 300 -45.23 50.21 -23.04
N GLN A 301 -45.57 50.52 -24.30
CA GLN A 301 -45.55 51.88 -24.82
C GLN A 301 -46.87 52.12 -25.56
N PRO A 302 -47.51 53.29 -25.37
CA PRO A 302 -48.89 53.54 -25.81
C PRO A 302 -49.05 53.54 -27.33
#